data_AF-A0A329QCU3-F1
#
_entry.id   AF-A0A329QCU3-F1
#
_cell.length_a   1.000
_cell.length_b   1.000
_cell.length_c   1.000
_cell.angle_alpha   90.00
_cell.angle_beta   90.00
_cell.angle_gamma   90.00
#
_symmetry.space_group_name_H-M   'P 1'
#
loop_
_entity.id
_entity.type
_entity.pdbx_description
1 polymer ?
#
loop_
_entity_poly.entity_id
_entity_poly.type
_entity_poly.pdbx_seq_one_letter_code
_entity_poly.pdbx_strand_id
1 'polypeptide(L)'
;MCVVRGLVVASGAPGAEARRGDLRRGRNVMGTAWESTMEANRRRIGSYLDLVGGLLFAAFAAAMWVQRDYTSEYSGYFPDFLLIAMAVLGVGLGISAWFGRTVRADEHGDPLSGLLRAVVLLLLCFAALPVLGYVITSIVFFAVTATLMRGKSWSLKGLVVDVAVSIVFVGAIYLLFSEVLLVQLP
;
A
#
# COMPACT_ATOMS: atom_id res chain seq x y z
N MET A 1 25.66 -40.27 47.87
CA MET A 1 24.22 -39.99 47.69
C MET A 1 23.85 -40.35 46.27
N CYS A 2 23.08 -41.44 46.10
CA CYS A 2 22.68 -42.02 44.82
C CYS A 2 21.45 -41.28 44.27
N VAL A 3 21.51 -40.79 43.03
CA VAL A 3 20.32 -40.32 42.30
C VAL A 3 20.01 -41.35 41.21
N VAL A 4 18.84 -41.94 41.35
CA VAL A 4 18.31 -43.09 40.62
C VAL A 4 18.05 -42.71 39.17
N ARG A 5 18.74 -43.41 38.27
CA ARG A 5 18.60 -43.34 36.81
C ARG A 5 17.36 -44.15 36.44
N GLY A 6 16.24 -43.46 36.22
CA GLY A 6 14.96 -44.06 35.85
C GLY A 6 15.03 -44.74 34.49
N LEU A 7 14.88 -46.06 34.51
CA LEU A 7 14.77 -46.94 33.35
C LEU A 7 13.37 -46.77 32.75
N VAL A 8 13.24 -46.04 31.64
CA VAL A 8 12.00 -46.04 30.86
C VAL A 8 12.04 -47.26 29.94
N VAL A 9 11.29 -48.29 30.32
CA VAL A 9 11.06 -49.49 29.53
C VAL A 9 10.20 -49.12 28.31
N ALA A 10 10.84 -49.02 27.15
CA ALA A 10 10.17 -48.89 25.87
C ALA A 10 9.57 -50.24 25.47
N SER A 11 8.31 -50.47 25.83
CA SER A 11 7.46 -51.52 25.26
C SER A 11 7.18 -51.17 23.79
N GLY A 12 8.05 -51.68 22.90
CA GLY A 12 7.93 -51.53 21.45
C GLY A 12 6.85 -52.45 20.90
N ALA A 13 5.63 -51.92 20.73
CA ALA A 13 4.60 -52.55 19.91
C ALA A 13 4.94 -52.30 18.42
N PRO A 14 5.29 -53.32 17.62
CA PRO A 14 5.78 -53.17 16.24
C PRO A 14 4.74 -52.62 15.23
N GLY A 15 3.51 -52.32 15.67
CA GLY A 15 2.45 -51.73 14.83
C GLY A 15 2.27 -50.21 14.95
N ALA A 16 2.93 -49.56 15.92
CA ALA A 16 2.69 -48.13 16.19
C ALA A 16 3.51 -47.18 15.29
N GLU A 17 4.68 -47.62 14.80
CA GLU A 17 5.54 -46.78 13.93
C GLU A 17 5.02 -46.70 12.50
N ALA A 18 4.50 -47.79 11.95
CA ALA A 18 3.90 -47.80 10.61
C ALA A 18 2.71 -46.83 10.51
N ARG A 19 1.89 -46.73 11.58
CA ARG A 19 0.77 -45.78 11.66
C ARG A 19 1.21 -44.31 11.79
N ARG A 20 2.38 -44.04 12.36
CA ARG A 20 2.92 -42.66 12.47
C ARG A 20 3.49 -42.14 11.15
N GLY A 21 4.06 -43.02 10.32
CA GLY A 21 4.58 -42.65 9.00
C GLY A 21 3.48 -42.12 8.06
N ASP A 22 2.33 -42.79 8.03
CA ASP A 22 1.21 -42.43 7.15
C ASP A 22 0.54 -41.11 7.54
N LEU A 23 0.36 -40.87 8.85
CA LEU A 23 -0.19 -39.60 9.35
C LEU A 23 0.74 -38.40 9.12
N ARG A 24 2.07 -38.62 9.06
CA ARG A 24 3.02 -37.57 8.67
C ARG A 24 2.98 -37.29 7.17
N ARG A 25 2.83 -38.33 6.35
CA ARG A 25 2.78 -38.19 4.88
C ARG A 25 1.50 -37.45 4.44
N GLY A 26 0.34 -37.76 5.02
CA GLY A 26 -0.92 -37.05 4.74
C GLY A 26 -0.89 -35.56 5.11
N ARG A 27 -0.22 -35.19 6.21
CA ARG A 27 -0.13 -33.79 6.67
C ARG A 27 0.69 -32.90 5.75
N ASN A 28 1.77 -33.44 5.17
CA ASN A 28 2.63 -32.70 4.25
C ASN A 28 1.96 -32.45 2.89
N VAL A 29 1.19 -33.41 2.38
CA VAL A 29 0.45 -33.26 1.12
C VAL A 29 -0.67 -32.22 1.26
N MET A 30 -1.34 -32.19 2.42
CA MET A 30 -2.39 -31.21 2.68
C MET A 30 -1.83 -29.79 2.87
N GLY A 31 -0.63 -29.65 3.46
CA GLY A 31 0.07 -28.36 3.59
C GLY A 31 0.42 -27.74 2.23
N THR A 32 1.01 -28.50 1.31
CA THR A 32 1.40 -27.98 -0.01
C THR A 32 0.21 -27.63 -0.89
N ALA A 33 -0.89 -28.41 -0.80
CA ALA A 33 -2.11 -28.11 -1.55
C ALA A 33 -2.76 -26.81 -1.06
N TRP A 34 -2.75 -26.58 0.26
CA TRP A 34 -3.30 -25.38 0.88
C TRP A 34 -2.48 -24.12 0.59
N GLU A 35 -1.15 -24.20 0.63
CA GLU A 35 -0.27 -23.07 0.27
C GLU A 35 -0.47 -22.63 -1.18
N SER A 36 -0.57 -23.58 -2.12
CA SER A 36 -0.80 -23.26 -3.54
C SER A 36 -2.14 -22.56 -3.79
N THR A 37 -3.21 -22.95 -3.08
CA THR A 37 -4.52 -22.32 -3.20
C THR A 37 -4.55 -20.93 -2.54
N MET A 38 -3.87 -20.75 -1.41
CA MET A 38 -3.74 -19.43 -0.78
C MET A 38 -2.93 -18.45 -1.63
N GLU A 39 -1.83 -18.89 -2.25
CA GLU A 39 -1.03 -18.03 -3.14
C GLU A 39 -1.82 -17.61 -4.38
N ALA A 40 -2.58 -18.54 -4.98
CA ALA A 40 -3.45 -18.24 -6.11
C ALA A 40 -4.55 -17.24 -5.74
N ASN A 41 -5.16 -17.38 -4.56
CA ASN A 41 -6.19 -16.46 -4.08
C ASN A 41 -5.61 -15.07 -3.76
N ARG A 42 -4.43 -14.99 -3.12
CA ARG A 42 -3.74 -13.73 -2.80
C ARG A 42 -3.45 -12.90 -4.06
N ARG A 43 -2.98 -13.54 -5.14
CA ARG A 43 -2.73 -12.83 -6.41
C ARG A 43 -4.02 -12.30 -7.04
N ARG A 44 -5.13 -13.04 -6.94
CA ARG A 44 -6.44 -12.57 -7.40
C ARG A 44 -6.89 -11.34 -6.62
N ILE A 45 -6.85 -11.40 -5.29
CA ILE A 45 -7.31 -10.30 -4.42
C ILE A 45 -6.55 -8.99 -4.71
N GLY A 46 -5.22 -9.03 -4.86
CA GLY A 46 -4.43 -7.84 -5.19
C GLY A 46 -4.84 -7.21 -6.53
N SER A 47 -5.05 -8.05 -7.55
CA SER A 47 -5.47 -7.58 -8.88
C SER A 47 -6.87 -6.94 -8.87
N TYR A 48 -7.78 -7.44 -8.02
CA TYR A 48 -9.11 -6.84 -7.85
C TYR A 48 -9.04 -5.46 -7.20
N LEU A 49 -8.18 -5.26 -6.19
CA LEU A 49 -8.04 -3.96 -5.53
C LEU A 49 -7.46 -2.89 -6.48
N ASP A 50 -6.46 -3.25 -7.28
CA ASP A 50 -5.88 -2.32 -8.27
C ASP A 50 -6.91 -1.95 -9.35
N LEU A 51 -7.72 -2.92 -9.79
CA LEU A 51 -8.78 -2.70 -10.77
C LEU A 51 -9.94 -1.87 -10.21
N VAL A 52 -10.37 -2.14 -8.98
CA VAL A 52 -11.39 -1.35 -8.27
C VAL A 52 -10.88 0.07 -8.03
N GLY A 53 -9.61 0.24 -7.63
CA GLY A 53 -8.97 1.53 -7.48
C GLY A 53 -8.96 2.32 -8.79
N GLY A 54 -8.46 1.72 -9.87
CA GLY A 54 -8.48 2.33 -11.20
C GLY A 54 -9.88 2.71 -11.67
N LEU A 55 -10.87 1.83 -11.46
CA LEU A 55 -12.26 2.10 -11.80
C LEU A 55 -12.85 3.26 -10.97
N LEU A 56 -12.54 3.34 -9.67
CA LEU A 56 -12.95 4.43 -8.80
C LEU A 56 -12.37 5.77 -9.26
N PHE A 57 -11.08 5.82 -9.58
CA PHE A 57 -10.43 7.01 -10.12
C PHE A 57 -11.08 7.44 -11.45
N ALA A 58 -11.35 6.49 -12.36
CA ALA A 58 -12.00 6.76 -13.63
C ALA A 58 -13.45 7.25 -13.45
N ALA A 59 -14.22 6.64 -12.54
CA ALA A 59 -15.58 7.04 -12.22
C ALA A 59 -15.62 8.45 -11.62
N PHE A 60 -14.69 8.77 -10.72
CA PHE A 60 -14.58 10.11 -10.14
C PHE A 60 -14.21 11.16 -11.20
N ALA A 61 -13.28 10.84 -12.10
CA ALA A 61 -12.95 11.70 -13.24
C ALA A 61 -14.17 11.90 -14.16
N ALA A 62 -14.92 10.84 -14.48
CA ALA A 62 -16.15 10.96 -15.27
C ALA A 62 -17.23 11.80 -14.56
N ALA A 63 -17.39 11.66 -13.24
CA ALA A 63 -18.32 12.47 -12.46
C ALA A 63 -17.94 13.96 -12.47
N MET A 64 -16.66 14.28 -12.27
CA MET A 64 -16.13 15.64 -12.38
C MET A 64 -16.32 16.21 -13.80
N TRP A 65 -16.18 15.39 -14.84
CA TRP A 65 -16.43 15.79 -16.22
C TRP A 65 -17.89 16.22 -16.45
N VAL A 66 -18.86 15.50 -15.87
CA VAL A 66 -20.28 15.82 -16.00
C VAL A 66 -20.68 17.04 -15.17
N GLN A 67 -20.07 17.24 -13.99
CA GLN A 67 -20.33 18.41 -13.14
C GLN A 67 -19.66 19.69 -13.64
N ARG A 68 -18.86 19.60 -14.71
CA ARG A 68 -18.11 20.72 -15.24
C ARG A 68 -19.05 21.70 -15.96
N ASP A 69 -19.46 22.74 -15.25
CA ASP A 69 -20.13 23.91 -15.83
C ASP A 69 -19.08 24.94 -16.31
N TYR A 70 -19.08 25.20 -17.62
CA TYR A 70 -18.19 26.19 -18.28
C TYR A 70 -18.71 27.63 -18.19
N THR A 71 -19.58 27.91 -17.21
CA THR A 71 -20.27 29.20 -17.11
C THR A 71 -19.34 30.35 -16.67
N SER A 72 -18.12 30.05 -16.22
CA SER A 72 -17.08 31.02 -15.89
C SER A 72 -15.85 30.81 -16.78
N GLU A 73 -15.39 31.89 -17.42
CA GLU A 73 -14.29 31.91 -18.40
C GLU A 73 -12.93 31.48 -17.81
N TYR A 74 -12.78 31.51 -16.48
CA TYR A 74 -11.53 31.16 -15.79
C TYR A 74 -11.65 29.98 -14.81
N SER A 75 -12.85 29.45 -14.53
CA SER A 75 -13.02 28.36 -13.56
C SER A 75 -12.57 26.99 -14.10
N GLY A 76 -12.33 26.86 -15.40
CA GLY A 76 -12.10 25.57 -16.06
C GLY A 76 -10.71 24.96 -15.86
N TYR A 77 -9.68 25.76 -15.58
CA TYR A 77 -8.30 25.26 -15.61
C TYR A 77 -7.97 24.32 -14.45
N PHE A 78 -8.39 24.64 -13.22
CA PHE A 78 -8.16 23.78 -12.05
C PHE A 78 -8.77 22.37 -12.20
N PRO A 79 -10.09 22.22 -12.50
CA PRO A 79 -10.67 20.90 -12.67
C PRO A 79 -10.08 20.14 -13.86
N ASP A 80 -9.61 20.83 -14.91
CA ASP A 80 -8.91 20.18 -16.03
C ASP A 80 -7.63 19.48 -15.60
N PHE A 81 -6.77 20.15 -14.83
CA PHE A 81 -5.54 19.53 -14.34
C PHE A 81 -5.81 18.36 -13.40
N LEU A 82 -6.82 18.49 -12.52
CA LEU A 82 -7.23 17.40 -11.64
C LEU A 82 -7.76 16.20 -12.44
N LEU A 83 -8.57 16.45 -13.46
CA LEU A 83 -9.07 15.43 -14.38
C LEU A 83 -7.93 14.70 -15.09
N ILE A 84 -6.96 15.45 -15.63
CA ILE A 84 -5.78 14.87 -16.27
C ILE A 84 -4.99 14.02 -15.28
N ALA A 85 -4.72 14.53 -14.07
CA ALA A 85 -3.97 13.80 -13.06
C ALA A 85 -4.68 12.49 -12.65
N MET A 86 -6.00 12.55 -12.43
CA MET A 86 -6.80 11.36 -12.08
C MET A 86 -6.93 10.37 -13.24
N ALA A 87 -7.03 10.86 -14.48
CA ALA A 87 -7.02 10.03 -15.67
C ALA A 87 -5.67 9.30 -15.81
N VAL A 88 -4.55 10.02 -15.66
CA VAL A 88 -3.20 9.43 -15.71
C VAL A 88 -3.00 8.41 -14.58
N LEU A 89 -3.43 8.73 -13.35
CA LEU A 89 -3.38 7.77 -12.23
C LEU A 89 -4.22 6.52 -12.52
N GLY A 90 -5.46 6.70 -12.97
CA GLY A 90 -6.38 5.61 -13.28
C GLY A 90 -5.84 4.69 -14.38
N VAL A 91 -5.29 5.29 -15.45
CA VAL A 91 -4.61 4.53 -16.52
C VAL A 91 -3.38 3.82 -15.98
N GLY A 92 -2.56 4.49 -15.17
CA GLY A 92 -1.38 3.90 -14.54
C GLY A 92 -1.71 2.68 -13.67
N LEU A 93 -2.76 2.78 -12.85
CA LEU A 93 -3.31 1.69 -12.04
C LEU A 93 -3.84 0.54 -12.90
N GLY A 94 -4.57 0.86 -13.98
CA GLY A 94 -5.05 -0.14 -14.93
C GLY A 94 -3.91 -0.89 -15.63
N ILE A 95 -2.87 -0.17 -16.03
CA ILE A 95 -1.65 -0.75 -16.62
C ILE A 95 -0.93 -1.62 -15.57
N SER A 96 -0.77 -1.15 -14.34
CA SER A 96 -0.11 -1.96 -13.29
C SER A 96 -0.89 -3.23 -12.97
N ALA A 97 -2.23 -3.16 -12.96
CA ALA A 97 -3.11 -4.31 -12.80
C ALA A 97 -2.93 -5.30 -13.97
N TRP A 98 -2.85 -4.79 -15.20
CA TRP A 98 -2.64 -5.61 -16.40
C TRP A 98 -1.28 -6.32 -16.39
N PHE A 99 -0.22 -5.65 -15.96
CA PHE A 99 1.12 -6.23 -15.86
C PHE A 99 1.32 -7.13 -14.63
N GLY A 100 0.28 -7.35 -13.81
CA GLY A 100 0.31 -8.26 -12.67
C GLY A 100 1.34 -7.90 -11.61
N ARG A 101 1.80 -6.64 -11.60
CA ARG A 101 2.81 -6.13 -10.69
C ARG A 101 2.13 -5.79 -9.37
N THR A 102 1.65 -6.83 -8.70
CA THR A 102 1.10 -6.76 -7.36
C THR A 102 2.20 -6.21 -6.44
N VAL A 103 2.04 -4.95 -6.03
CA VAL A 103 2.84 -4.38 -4.97
C VAL A 103 2.63 -5.29 -3.78
N ARG A 104 3.67 -6.02 -3.37
CA ARG A 104 3.63 -6.85 -2.17
C ARG A 104 3.30 -5.92 -1.01
N ALA A 105 2.05 -5.92 -0.58
CA ALA A 105 1.69 -5.46 0.74
C ALA A 105 2.42 -6.41 1.71
N ASP A 106 3.49 -5.94 2.32
CA ASP A 106 4.19 -6.65 3.38
C ASP A 106 3.23 -6.77 4.58
N GLU A 107 2.42 -7.84 4.58
CA GLU A 107 1.50 -8.21 5.65
C GLU A 107 2.29 -8.77 6.86
N HIS A 108 2.98 -7.92 7.60
CA HIS A 108 3.55 -8.29 8.90
C HIS A 108 3.07 -7.40 10.06
N GLY A 109 1.93 -6.72 9.90
CA GLY A 109 1.33 -5.94 10.98
C GLY A 109 -0.19 -5.97 10.95
N ASP A 110 -0.81 -5.87 12.13
CA ASP A 110 -2.27 -5.82 12.28
C ASP A 110 -2.86 -4.73 11.37
N PRO A 111 -3.78 -5.06 10.44
CA PRO A 111 -4.28 -4.13 9.44
C PRO A 111 -4.96 -2.90 10.06
N LEU A 112 -5.57 -3.09 11.24
CA LEU A 112 -6.17 -2.01 12.01
C LEU A 112 -5.13 -1.02 12.56
N SER A 113 -3.99 -1.53 13.00
CA SER A 113 -2.91 -0.70 13.57
C SER A 113 -2.21 0.13 12.49
N GLY A 114 -2.03 -0.42 11.29
CA GLY A 114 -1.49 0.29 10.14
C GLY A 114 -2.43 1.42 9.69
N LEU A 115 -3.74 1.14 9.61
CA LEU A 115 -4.74 2.14 9.27
C LEU A 115 -4.80 3.27 10.31
N LEU A 116 -4.85 2.92 11.60
CA LEU A 116 -4.87 3.91 12.68
C LEU A 116 -3.61 4.79 12.65
N ARG A 117 -2.43 4.19 12.42
CA ARG A 117 -1.17 4.91 12.32
C ARG A 117 -1.14 5.86 11.11
N ALA A 118 -1.68 5.44 9.97
CA ALA A 118 -1.83 6.29 8.80
C ALA A 118 -2.78 7.47 9.06
N VAL A 119 -3.93 7.23 9.71
CA VAL A 119 -4.89 8.27 10.08
C VAL A 119 -4.30 9.27 11.06
N VAL A 120 -3.61 8.80 12.11
CA VAL A 120 -2.93 9.66 13.09
C VAL A 120 -1.84 10.49 12.41
N LEU A 121 -1.03 9.88 11.53
CA LEU A 121 0.01 10.59 10.79
C LEU A 121 -0.58 11.68 9.89
N LEU A 122 -1.70 11.37 9.22
CA LEU A 122 -2.42 12.31 8.37
C LEU A 122 -2.94 13.50 9.18
N LEU A 123 -3.62 13.24 10.31
CA LEU A 123 -4.13 14.28 11.20
C LEU A 123 -2.99 15.15 11.76
N LEU A 124 -1.88 14.53 12.15
CA LEU A 124 -0.72 15.25 12.65
C LEU A 124 -0.11 16.16 11.56
N CYS A 125 -0.10 15.72 10.30
CA CYS A 125 0.35 16.57 9.19
C CYS A 125 -0.61 17.72 8.93
N PHE A 126 -1.92 17.50 8.97
CA PHE A 126 -2.89 18.59 8.86
C PHE A 126 -2.75 19.61 9.99
N ALA A 127 -2.48 19.16 11.22
CA ALA A 127 -2.23 20.05 12.35
C ALA A 127 -0.92 20.85 12.22
N ALA A 128 0.07 20.32 11.50
CA ALA A 128 1.36 20.98 11.28
C ALA A 128 1.34 22.04 10.16
N LEU A 129 0.34 22.00 9.27
CA LEU A 129 0.18 22.96 8.15
C LEU A 129 0.34 24.43 8.56
N PRO A 130 -0.39 24.94 9.59
CA PRO A 130 -0.30 26.36 9.97
C PRO A 130 1.06 26.76 10.57
N VAL A 131 1.87 25.80 11.03
CA VAL A 131 3.13 26.10 11.74
C VAL A 131 4.34 25.97 10.81
N LEU A 132 4.39 24.94 9.96
CA LEU A 132 5.54 24.63 9.11
C LEU A 132 5.42 25.16 7.67
N GLY A 133 4.23 25.63 7.27
CA GLY A 133 3.94 25.99 5.88
C GLY A 133 3.67 24.77 4.99
N TYR A 134 2.92 24.99 3.91
CA TYR A 134 2.41 23.94 3.02
C TYR A 134 3.51 23.08 2.37
N VAL A 135 4.59 23.72 1.92
CA VAL A 135 5.66 23.04 1.17
C VAL A 135 6.44 22.08 2.07
N ILE A 136 6.88 22.54 3.24
CA ILE A 136 7.70 21.73 4.16
C ILE A 136 6.89 20.56 4.70
N THR A 137 5.65 20.81 5.13
CA THR A 137 4.76 19.75 5.63
C THR A 137 4.48 18.69 4.57
N SER A 138 4.26 19.08 3.32
CA SER A 138 4.02 18.14 2.22
C SER A 138 5.24 17.27 1.93
N ILE A 139 6.45 17.85 1.91
CA ILE A 139 7.70 17.09 1.70
C ILE A 139 7.93 16.10 2.84
N VAL A 140 7.79 16.55 4.09
CA VAL A 140 7.95 15.69 5.29
C VAL A 140 6.91 14.58 5.30
N PHE A 141 5.64 14.89 5.03
CA PHE A 141 4.57 13.89 4.98
C PHE A 141 4.84 12.81 3.93
N PHE A 142 5.23 13.21 2.73
CA PHE A 142 5.51 12.28 1.65
C PHE A 142 6.73 11.42 1.97
N ALA A 143 7.80 12.01 2.52
CA ALA A 143 9.00 11.28 2.93
C ALA A 143 8.69 10.27 4.04
N VAL A 144 7.89 10.65 5.05
CA VAL A 144 7.49 9.75 6.14
C VAL A 144 6.59 8.63 5.62
N THR A 145 5.64 8.94 4.75
CA THR A 145 4.74 7.94 4.13
C THR A 145 5.53 6.95 3.26
N ALA A 146 6.44 7.44 2.41
CA ALA A 146 7.31 6.59 1.60
C ALA A 146 8.20 5.68 2.47
N THR A 147 8.72 6.22 3.57
CA THR A 147 9.54 5.45 4.52
C THR A 147 8.70 4.38 5.24
N LEU A 148 7.48 4.70 5.63
CA LEU A 148 6.52 3.77 6.25
C LEU A 148 6.13 2.63 5.31
N MET A 149 5.95 2.91 4.02
CA MET A 149 5.59 1.88 3.03
C MET A 149 6.75 0.93 2.69
N ARG A 150 8.01 1.29 2.98
CA ARG A 150 9.16 0.51 2.48
C ARG A 150 9.46 -0.79 3.22
N GLY A 151 8.82 -1.07 4.37
CA GLY A 151 8.75 -2.39 5.04
C GLY A 151 10.05 -3.05 5.51
N LYS A 152 11.11 -3.09 4.67
CA LYS A 152 12.31 -3.90 4.89
C LYS A 152 13.51 -3.25 4.19
N SER A 153 14.49 -2.83 5.00
CA SER A 153 15.77 -2.18 4.67
C SER A 153 15.72 -0.67 4.35
N TRP A 154 16.36 0.11 5.22
CA TRP A 154 16.63 1.54 5.00
C TRP A 154 17.74 1.69 3.96
N SER A 155 17.34 1.93 2.71
CA SER A 155 18.27 2.31 1.64
C SER A 155 18.28 3.83 1.47
N LEU A 156 19.42 4.46 1.78
CA LEU A 156 19.62 5.91 1.59
C LEU A 156 19.37 6.34 0.15
N LYS A 157 19.74 5.50 -0.83
CA LYS A 157 19.49 5.77 -2.26
C LYS A 157 18.01 5.89 -2.55
N GLY A 158 17.21 5.01 -1.95
CA GLY A 158 15.76 5.06 -2.13
C GLY A 158 15.15 6.29 -1.47
N LEU A 159 15.63 6.68 -0.27
CA LEU A 159 15.15 7.89 0.41
C LEU A 159 15.40 9.14 -0.44
N VAL A 160 16.59 9.27 -1.05
CA VAL A 160 16.89 10.40 -1.94
C VAL A 160 15.95 10.44 -3.14
N VAL A 161 15.65 9.29 -3.75
CA VAL A 161 14.68 9.21 -4.86
C VAL A 161 13.28 9.60 -4.37
N ASP A 162 12.85 9.12 -3.22
CA ASP A 162 11.51 9.42 -2.67
C ASP A 162 11.37 10.92 -2.35
N VAL A 163 12.40 11.53 -1.76
CA VAL A 163 12.45 12.97 -1.48
C VAL A 163 12.47 13.77 -2.78
N ALA A 164 13.26 13.36 -3.77
CA ALA A 164 13.30 14.04 -5.07
C ALA A 164 11.93 13.99 -5.78
N VAL A 165 11.29 12.82 -5.81
CA VAL A 165 9.93 12.65 -6.36
C VAL A 165 8.93 13.51 -5.60
N SER A 166 9.01 13.55 -4.27
CA SER A 166 8.17 14.41 -3.44
C SER A 166 8.33 15.89 -3.78
N ILE A 167 9.57 16.39 -3.87
CA ILE A 167 9.85 17.79 -4.20
C ILE A 167 9.28 18.13 -5.58
N VAL A 168 9.49 17.26 -6.57
CA VAL A 168 8.96 17.47 -7.93
C VAL A 168 7.43 17.49 -7.90
N PHE A 169 6.80 16.57 -7.19
CA PHE A 169 5.34 16.47 -7.11
C PHE A 169 4.71 17.66 -6.35
N VAL A 170 5.23 17.98 -5.17
CA VAL A 170 4.77 19.12 -4.36
C VAL A 170 5.05 20.43 -5.09
N GLY A 171 6.20 20.55 -5.74
CA GLY A 171 6.53 21.72 -6.57
C GLY A 171 5.58 21.88 -7.75
N ALA A 172 5.25 20.79 -8.43
CA ALA A 172 4.26 20.81 -9.51
C ALA A 172 2.88 21.25 -9.00
N ILE A 173 2.44 20.75 -7.84
CA ILE A 173 1.20 21.20 -7.21
C ILE A 173 1.28 22.67 -6.80
N TYR A 174 2.38 23.11 -6.21
CA TYR A 174 2.55 24.52 -5.82
C TYR A 174 2.49 25.44 -7.04
N LEU A 175 3.19 25.10 -8.12
CA LEU A 175 3.12 25.84 -9.38
C LEU A 175 1.70 25.82 -9.96
N LEU A 176 1.01 24.69 -9.86
CA LEU A 176 -0.40 24.60 -10.25
C LEU A 176 -1.24 25.63 -9.48
N PHE A 177 -1.14 25.68 -8.16
CA PHE A 177 -1.89 26.63 -7.35
C PHE A 177 -1.50 28.09 -7.62
N SER A 178 -0.21 28.37 -7.77
CA SER A 178 0.30 29.72 -7.97
C SER A 178 -0.05 30.27 -9.36
N GLU A 179 0.21 29.49 -10.41
CA GLU A 179 0.07 29.93 -11.81
C GLU A 179 -1.36 29.75 -12.33
N VAL A 180 -2.01 28.64 -11.98
CA VAL A 180 -3.32 28.30 -12.55
C VAL A 180 -4.45 28.87 -11.71
N LEU A 181 -4.36 28.79 -10.38
CA LEU A 181 -5.43 29.27 -9.51
C LEU A 181 -5.24 30.73 -9.10
N LEU A 182 -4.06 31.32 -9.30
CA LEU A 182 -3.73 32.69 -8.85
C LEU A 182 -4.04 32.92 -7.36
N VAL A 183 -4.10 31.85 -6.57
CA VAL A 183 -4.35 31.92 -5.12
C VAL A 183 -2.99 32.09 -4.44
N GLN A 184 -2.80 33.23 -3.79
CA GLN A 184 -1.66 33.42 -2.89
C GLN A 184 -1.86 32.51 -1.68
N LEU A 185 -1.13 31.39 -1.66
CA LEU A 185 -1.02 30.55 -0.47
C LEU A 185 -0.18 31.31 0.59
N PRO A 186 -0.64 31.36 1.85
CA PRO A 186 0.12 31.96 2.96
C PRO A 186 1.38 31.16 3.32
#